data_AF-A0A519KLC2-F1
#
_entry.id   AF-A0A519KLC2-F1
#
_cell.length_a   1.000
_cell.length_b   1.000
_cell.length_c   1.000
_cell.angle_alpha   90.00
_cell.angle_beta   90.00
_cell.angle_gamma   90.00
#
_symmetry.space_group_name_H-M   'P 1'
#
loop_
_entity.id
_entity.type
_entity.pdbx_description
1 polymer ?
#
loop_
_entity_poly.entity_id
_entity_poly.type
_entity_poly.pdbx_seq_one_letter_code
_entity_poly.pdbx_strand_id
1 'polypeptide(L)'
;TTTPWTIPANRAISYGPEIAYGLYEVTAMEEGLEFEPWAKPGDRLIVADKLAEEVFKAAKIAAWTRVDDLNPSGLECAHPLAALSPGYGFSVPLLAGDHVTDDAGTGFVHTAPGHGADDYEVWKAHGHHEVPDTVDADGAYYDHVPLFAGLKVIETEGKKDKIGKFGAANKVVTEKLIEAGALLARGRMEHSYPHSWRSKAPVIFRNTPQWFIRMDQPLSDDSTLRERALSAIDVTAFHPAAGKNRIRSMVESRPDWLISRQRAWGTPLAMFVDKQTGQPLVDAEVDARITAAVAEGGADAWFTRPDSDFLGQHEVSRFEKIEDILDVWFDSGCTHAFTLEARDPAHGYTGDRPSHWPADLYLEGSDQHRGWFQSNLLEGSGTRGRAPYDAVLTHGFTQDEQGKKMSKSLGNTT
;
A
#
# COMPACT_ATOMS: atom_id res chain seq x y z
N THR A 1 13.01 -6.74 15.70
CA THR A 1 11.66 -6.71 15.09
C THR A 1 10.64 -7.33 16.03
N THR A 2 9.41 -6.85 16.04
CA THR A 2 8.27 -7.44 16.79
C THR A 2 7.47 -8.45 15.96
N THR A 3 7.76 -8.53 14.66
CA THR A 3 7.10 -9.41 13.69
C THR A 3 8.11 -10.39 13.07
N PRO A 4 8.61 -11.41 13.81
CA PRO A 4 9.58 -12.37 13.27
C PRO A 4 9.19 -12.98 11.92
N TRP A 5 7.89 -13.18 11.66
CA TRP A 5 7.38 -13.67 10.37
C TRP A 5 7.74 -12.81 9.15
N THR A 6 8.19 -11.57 9.33
CA THR A 6 8.63 -10.71 8.21
C THR A 6 10.10 -10.89 7.82
N ILE A 7 10.89 -11.63 8.62
CA ILE A 7 12.31 -11.85 8.34
C ILE A 7 12.58 -12.53 7.00
N PRO A 8 11.82 -13.55 6.55
CA PRO A 8 12.00 -14.13 5.21
C PRO A 8 11.88 -13.12 4.06
N ALA A 9 11.13 -12.04 4.27
CA ALA A 9 10.92 -10.97 3.31
C ALA A 9 11.95 -9.85 3.40
N ASN A 10 12.95 -9.96 4.30
CA ASN A 10 13.95 -8.92 4.48
C ASN A 10 14.77 -8.70 3.21
N ARG A 11 14.96 -7.43 2.83
CA ARG A 11 15.74 -7.03 1.66
C ARG A 11 16.77 -5.95 1.95
N ALA A 12 16.63 -5.21 3.04
CA ALA A 12 17.59 -4.20 3.46
C ALA A 12 17.61 -4.05 4.98
N ILE A 13 18.51 -3.22 5.49
CA ILE A 13 18.49 -2.71 6.85
C ILE A 13 18.50 -1.18 6.76
N SER A 14 17.47 -0.51 7.26
CA SER A 14 17.42 0.95 7.28
C SER A 14 18.15 1.54 8.49
N TYR A 15 18.85 2.65 8.27
CA TYR A 15 19.53 3.45 9.30
C TYR A 15 19.17 4.94 9.16
N GLY A 16 19.23 5.70 10.26
CA GLY A 16 18.98 7.15 10.24
C GLY A 16 20.28 7.91 9.96
N PRO A 17 20.36 8.77 8.93
CA PRO A 17 21.61 9.43 8.55
C PRO A 17 22.14 10.41 9.61
N GLU A 18 21.25 10.97 10.43
CA GLU A 18 21.59 11.92 11.51
C GLU A 18 21.88 11.23 12.86
N ILE A 19 21.76 9.90 12.94
CA ILE A 19 21.99 9.14 14.17
C ILE A 19 23.48 8.78 14.29
N ALA A 20 24.05 8.95 15.49
CA ALA A 20 25.41 8.50 15.78
C ALA A 20 25.43 6.99 16.08
N TYR A 21 26.31 6.26 15.38
CA TYR A 21 26.51 4.82 15.55
C TYR A 21 27.93 4.51 16.01
N GLY A 22 28.04 3.52 16.88
CA GLY A 22 29.31 3.04 17.43
C GLY A 22 29.53 1.55 17.19
N LEU A 23 30.79 1.17 17.08
CA LEU A 23 31.24 -0.22 17.11
C LEU A 23 31.57 -0.62 18.56
N TYR A 24 30.94 -1.66 19.07
CA TYR A 24 31.13 -2.16 20.44
C TYR A 24 31.66 -3.58 20.44
N GLU A 25 32.74 -3.85 21.15
CA GLU A 25 33.31 -5.19 21.34
C GLU A 25 32.92 -5.72 22.72
N VAL A 26 32.22 -6.85 22.73
CA VAL A 26 31.79 -7.54 23.95
C VAL A 26 33.02 -8.12 24.65
N THR A 27 33.20 -7.82 25.94
CA THR A 27 34.35 -8.31 26.73
C THR A 27 33.96 -9.28 27.82
N ALA A 28 32.71 -9.24 28.31
CA ALA A 28 32.17 -10.19 29.28
C ALA A 28 30.65 -10.31 29.17
N MET A 29 30.11 -11.49 29.49
CA MET A 29 28.68 -11.77 29.59
C MET A 29 28.25 -11.92 31.05
N GLU A 30 26.97 -11.71 31.35
CA GLU A 30 26.41 -12.00 32.67
C GLU A 30 26.53 -13.50 33.01
N GLU A 31 26.89 -13.81 34.25
CA GLU A 31 27.02 -15.18 34.76
C GLU A 31 25.76 -15.61 35.55
N GLY A 32 25.55 -16.92 35.67
CA GLY A 32 24.48 -17.48 36.51
C GLY A 32 23.07 -17.35 35.95
N LEU A 33 22.93 -17.13 34.63
CA LEU A 33 21.65 -17.06 33.94
C LEU A 33 21.02 -18.45 33.75
N GLU A 34 19.69 -18.50 33.67
CA GLU A 34 18.93 -19.72 33.38
C GLU A 34 19.12 -20.25 31.95
N PHE A 35 19.71 -19.43 31.07
CA PHE A 35 20.02 -19.75 29.69
C PHE A 35 21.36 -19.13 29.30
N GLU A 36 22.02 -19.72 28.30
CA GLU A 36 23.26 -19.16 27.73
C GLU A 36 22.92 -17.98 26.81
N PRO A 37 23.46 -16.77 27.05
CA PRO A 37 23.32 -15.65 26.14
C PRO A 37 23.81 -15.98 24.73
N TRP A 38 23.22 -15.34 23.72
CA TRP A 38 23.61 -15.60 22.33
C TRP A 38 24.88 -14.85 21.89
N ALA A 39 25.16 -13.68 22.50
CA ALA A 39 26.41 -12.96 22.31
C ALA A 39 27.55 -13.59 23.11
N LYS A 40 28.79 -13.39 22.63
CA LYS A 40 30.00 -13.94 23.23
C LYS A 40 31.09 -12.87 23.35
N PRO A 41 32.02 -13.00 24.32
CA PRO A 41 33.22 -12.17 24.35
C PRO A 41 33.98 -12.26 23.02
N GLY A 42 34.35 -11.10 22.46
CA GLY A 42 34.94 -10.95 21.14
C GLY A 42 33.94 -10.60 20.03
N ASP A 43 32.63 -10.74 20.25
CA ASP A 43 31.62 -10.29 19.29
C ASP A 43 31.66 -8.76 19.15
N ARG A 44 31.49 -8.30 17.91
CA ARG A 44 31.45 -6.88 17.58
C ARG A 44 30.07 -6.50 17.08
N LEU A 45 29.45 -5.54 17.75
CA LEU A 45 28.10 -5.09 17.49
C LEU A 45 28.11 -3.63 17.05
N ILE A 46 27.29 -3.34 16.04
CA ILE A 46 27.04 -1.97 15.60
C ILE A 46 25.67 -1.58 16.12
N VAL A 47 25.60 -0.48 16.87
CA VAL A 47 24.37 0.04 17.47
C VAL A 47 24.38 1.55 17.47
N ALA A 48 23.20 2.17 17.49
CA ALA A 48 23.10 3.60 17.77
C ALA A 48 23.57 3.89 19.20
N ASP A 49 24.41 4.92 19.37
CA ASP A 49 25.08 5.20 20.65
C ASP A 49 24.08 5.44 21.79
N LYS A 50 22.96 6.13 21.51
CA LYS A 50 21.89 6.42 22.48
C LYS A 50 21.15 5.15 22.95
N LEU A 51 21.11 4.11 22.12
CA LEU A 51 20.42 2.84 22.39
C LEU A 51 21.35 1.75 22.91
N ALA A 52 22.66 2.00 22.94
CA ALA A 52 23.66 1.02 23.30
C ALA A 52 23.42 0.40 24.70
N GLU A 53 23.06 1.21 25.70
CA GLU A 53 22.79 0.71 27.05
C GLU A 53 21.59 -0.24 27.12
N GLU A 54 20.54 0.01 26.33
CA GLU A 54 19.36 -0.86 26.26
C GLU A 54 19.72 -2.20 25.59
N VAL A 55 20.47 -2.15 24.48
CA VAL A 55 20.94 -3.34 23.78
C VAL A 55 21.87 -4.17 24.67
N PHE A 56 22.77 -3.53 25.40
CA PHE A 56 23.68 -4.18 26.36
C PHE A 56 22.91 -5.02 27.39
N LYS A 57 21.89 -4.43 28.02
CA LYS A 57 21.04 -5.11 29.02
C LYS A 57 20.19 -6.21 28.39
N ALA A 58 19.63 -5.98 27.21
CA ALA A 58 18.80 -6.94 26.50
C ALA A 58 19.60 -8.20 26.08
N ALA A 59 20.85 -8.01 25.65
CA ALA A 59 21.76 -9.06 25.25
C ALA A 59 22.46 -9.78 26.42
N LYS A 60 22.24 -9.35 27.67
CA LYS A 60 22.87 -9.90 28.87
C LYS A 60 24.39 -9.77 28.88
N ILE A 61 24.88 -8.66 28.31
CA ILE A 61 26.30 -8.32 28.32
C ILE A 61 26.65 -7.74 29.69
N ALA A 62 27.77 -8.18 30.27
CA ALA A 62 28.28 -7.67 31.55
C ALA A 62 29.36 -6.58 31.36
N ALA A 63 30.10 -6.64 30.26
CA ALA A 63 31.03 -5.60 29.86
C ALA A 63 31.23 -5.60 28.34
N TRP A 64 31.40 -4.40 27.78
CA TRP A 64 31.83 -4.16 26.41
C TRP A 64 32.66 -2.89 26.33
N THR A 65 33.39 -2.70 25.24
CA THR A 65 34.16 -1.49 24.98
C THR A 65 33.71 -0.90 23.66
N ARG A 66 33.42 0.41 23.63
CA ARG A 66 33.21 1.13 22.38
C ARG A 66 34.56 1.30 21.69
N VAL A 67 34.71 0.70 20.52
CA VAL A 67 35.97 0.61 19.77
C VAL A 67 36.15 1.80 18.85
N ASP A 68 35.11 2.21 18.13
CA ASP A 68 35.18 3.28 17.12
C ASP A 68 33.80 3.91 16.84
N ASP A 69 33.83 5.08 16.20
CA ASP A 69 32.68 5.63 15.50
C ASP A 69 32.44 4.85 14.21
N LEU A 70 31.18 4.69 13.80
CA LEU A 70 30.84 3.97 12.58
C LEU A 70 29.83 4.75 11.73
N ASN A 71 30.13 4.90 10.44
CA ASN A 71 29.14 5.30 9.44
C ASN A 71 28.55 4.04 8.77
N PRO A 72 27.23 3.77 8.89
CA PRO A 72 26.62 2.59 8.27
C PRO A 72 26.49 2.67 6.74
N SER A 73 26.72 3.85 6.15
CA SER A 73 26.57 4.08 4.71
C SER A 73 27.45 3.16 3.88
N GLY A 74 26.85 2.50 2.89
CA GLY A 74 27.55 1.61 1.96
C GLY A 74 27.91 0.23 2.52
N LEU A 75 27.52 -0.07 3.77
CA LEU A 75 27.68 -1.42 4.30
C LEU A 75 26.69 -2.39 3.64
N GLU A 76 27.14 -3.63 3.54
CA GLU A 76 26.35 -4.76 3.09
C GLU A 76 26.40 -5.87 4.14
N CYS A 77 25.27 -6.50 4.39
CA CYS A 77 25.12 -7.61 5.34
C CYS A 77 24.69 -8.89 4.63
N ALA A 78 25.00 -10.03 5.24
CA ALA A 78 24.36 -11.28 4.87
C ALA A 78 22.95 -11.35 5.50
N HIS A 79 22.01 -11.97 4.78
CA HIS A 79 20.71 -12.29 5.37
C HIS A 79 20.90 -13.23 6.59
N PRO A 80 20.15 -13.06 7.70
CA PRO A 80 20.34 -13.88 8.92
C PRO A 80 20.09 -15.38 8.72
N LEU A 81 19.44 -15.77 7.62
CA LEU A 81 19.18 -17.16 7.26
C LEU A 81 20.05 -17.67 6.10
N ALA A 82 21.03 -16.89 5.63
CA ALA A 82 21.89 -17.23 4.49
C ALA A 82 22.63 -18.56 4.66
N ALA A 83 23.04 -18.89 5.90
CA ALA A 83 23.72 -20.14 6.22
C ALA A 83 22.79 -21.38 6.16
N LEU A 84 21.47 -21.19 6.30
CA LEU A 84 20.51 -22.29 6.38
C LEU A 84 19.85 -22.61 5.03
N SER A 85 19.83 -21.66 4.09
CA SER A 85 19.28 -21.90 2.75
C SER A 85 19.92 -20.99 1.69
N PRO A 86 20.31 -21.52 0.52
CA PRO A 86 20.80 -20.72 -0.60
C PRO A 86 19.80 -19.66 -1.08
N GLY A 87 18.49 -19.84 -0.85
CA GLY A 87 17.48 -18.85 -1.20
C GLY A 87 17.57 -17.54 -0.41
N TYR A 88 18.41 -17.50 0.64
CA TYR A 88 18.75 -16.29 1.40
C TYR A 88 20.19 -15.82 1.15
N GLY A 89 20.85 -16.30 0.09
CA GLY A 89 22.25 -15.98 -0.22
C GLY A 89 22.50 -14.61 -0.85
N PHE A 90 21.49 -13.75 -0.91
CA PHE A 90 21.60 -12.39 -1.46
C PHE A 90 22.20 -11.41 -0.44
N SER A 91 22.80 -10.33 -0.95
CA SER A 91 23.31 -9.23 -0.12
C SER A 91 22.15 -8.36 0.42
N VAL A 92 22.26 -7.92 1.66
CA VAL A 92 21.29 -7.06 2.35
C VAL A 92 21.95 -5.69 2.57
N PRO A 93 21.69 -4.70 1.70
CA PRO A 93 22.30 -3.38 1.82
C PRO A 93 21.73 -2.58 3.00
N LEU A 94 22.50 -1.62 3.48
CA LEU A 94 22.03 -0.61 4.40
C LEU A 94 21.47 0.61 3.64
N LEU A 95 20.25 1.02 3.97
CA LEU A 95 19.55 2.15 3.31
C LEU A 95 19.33 3.31 4.28
N ALA A 96 19.57 4.54 3.84
CA ALA A 96 19.30 5.71 4.66
C ALA A 96 17.78 5.96 4.72
N GLY A 97 17.20 6.10 5.90
CA GLY A 97 15.76 6.28 6.05
C GLY A 97 15.39 7.22 7.18
N ASP A 98 14.67 8.29 6.87
CA ASP A 98 14.21 9.29 7.85
C ASP A 98 13.18 8.74 8.85
N HIS A 99 12.59 7.57 8.56
CA HIS A 99 11.67 6.88 9.45
C HIS A 99 12.39 6.18 10.63
N VAL A 100 13.71 6.04 10.56
CA VAL A 100 14.50 5.42 11.63
C VAL A 100 14.76 6.43 12.73
N THR A 101 14.41 6.06 13.97
CA THR A 101 14.65 6.88 15.16
C THR A 101 15.59 6.18 16.14
N ASP A 102 16.12 6.94 17.10
CA ASP A 102 16.98 6.45 18.19
C ASP A 102 16.22 6.41 19.54
N ASP A 103 14.90 6.26 19.49
CA ASP A 103 14.03 6.22 20.68
C ASP A 103 13.77 4.80 21.20
N ALA A 104 13.90 3.79 20.34
CA ALA A 104 13.73 2.38 20.71
C ALA A 104 14.45 1.44 19.74
N GLY A 105 14.78 0.22 20.22
CA GLY A 105 15.41 -0.81 19.40
C GLY A 105 16.93 -0.69 19.37
N THR A 106 17.53 -0.77 18.18
CA THR A 106 19.01 -0.74 18.00
C THR A 106 19.51 0.45 17.19
N GLY A 107 18.59 1.30 16.69
CA GLY A 107 18.89 2.31 15.68
C GLY A 107 18.96 1.75 14.25
N PHE A 108 18.62 0.48 14.06
CA PHE A 108 18.46 -0.16 12.77
C PHE A 108 17.08 -0.79 12.65
N VAL A 109 16.47 -0.65 11.47
CA VAL A 109 15.17 -1.24 11.16
C VAL A 109 15.37 -2.26 10.04
N HIS A 110 15.03 -3.52 10.29
CA HIS A 110 15.03 -4.49 9.18
C HIS A 110 13.95 -4.08 8.19
N THR A 111 14.24 -4.14 6.90
CA THR A 111 13.36 -3.61 5.85
C THR A 111 12.81 -4.76 5.02
N ALA A 112 11.51 -5.01 5.14
CA ALA A 112 10.74 -5.98 4.38
C ALA A 112 9.67 -5.24 3.57
N PRO A 113 9.97 -4.80 2.33
CA PRO A 113 9.11 -3.89 1.57
C PRO A 113 7.72 -4.46 1.21
N GLY A 114 7.51 -5.77 1.34
CA GLY A 114 6.20 -6.40 1.18
C GLY A 114 5.26 -6.26 2.39
N HIS A 115 5.77 -5.82 3.55
CA HIS A 115 5.07 -5.88 4.83
C HIS A 115 5.15 -4.60 5.68
N GLY A 116 5.69 -3.50 5.14
CA GLY A 116 5.76 -2.19 5.80
C GLY A 116 5.64 -1.06 4.78
N ALA A 117 4.89 -0.01 5.12
CA ALA A 117 4.75 1.16 4.24
C ALA A 117 6.06 1.95 4.16
N ASP A 118 6.67 2.26 5.30
CA ASP A 118 7.96 2.95 5.34
C ASP A 118 9.07 2.10 4.70
N ASP A 119 9.03 0.79 4.92
CA ASP A 119 9.92 -0.18 4.27
C ASP A 119 9.80 -0.14 2.73
N TYR A 120 8.58 -0.04 2.21
CA TYR A 120 8.32 0.06 0.78
C TYR A 120 8.80 1.40 0.21
N GLU A 121 8.54 2.51 0.91
CA GLU A 121 8.96 3.84 0.46
C GLU A 121 10.48 3.99 0.47
N VAL A 122 11.19 3.56 1.52
CA VAL A 122 12.66 3.61 1.56
C VAL A 122 13.29 2.73 0.48
N TRP A 123 12.72 1.54 0.23
CA TRP A 123 13.16 0.62 -0.81
C TRP A 123 13.07 1.26 -2.20
N LYS A 124 11.92 1.86 -2.53
CA LYS A 124 11.73 2.59 -3.79
C LYS A 124 12.61 3.82 -3.91
N ALA A 125 12.76 4.60 -2.84
CA ALA A 125 13.56 5.82 -2.83
C ALA A 125 15.03 5.55 -3.19
N HIS A 126 15.52 4.33 -2.91
CA HIS A 126 16.86 3.86 -3.26
C HIS A 126 16.92 3.14 -4.61
N GLY A 127 15.89 3.26 -5.45
CA GLY A 127 15.87 2.72 -6.82
C GLY A 127 15.57 1.22 -6.92
N HIS A 128 15.07 0.61 -5.85
CA HIS A 128 14.64 -0.79 -5.89
C HIS A 128 13.15 -0.90 -6.19
N HIS A 129 12.81 -1.76 -7.16
CA HIS A 129 11.43 -1.91 -7.65
C HIS A 129 10.84 -3.30 -7.39
N GLU A 130 11.69 -4.33 -7.32
CA GLU A 130 11.25 -5.69 -7.05
C GLU A 130 10.97 -5.87 -5.57
N VAL A 131 9.75 -6.25 -5.24
CA VAL A 131 9.31 -6.54 -3.87
C VAL A 131 9.01 -8.02 -3.77
N PRO A 132 9.60 -8.75 -2.81
CA PRO A 132 9.32 -10.17 -2.65
C PRO A 132 7.89 -10.38 -2.16
N ASP A 133 7.17 -11.25 -2.83
CA ASP A 133 5.85 -11.68 -2.41
C ASP A 133 5.98 -12.96 -1.57
N THR A 134 5.84 -12.84 -0.24
CA THR A 134 6.14 -13.96 0.64
C THR A 134 4.91 -14.61 1.26
N VAL A 135 3.76 -13.92 1.35
CA VAL A 135 2.58 -14.40 2.06
C VAL A 135 1.34 -14.33 1.16
N ASP A 136 0.60 -15.43 1.05
CA ASP A 136 -0.60 -15.54 0.22
C ASP A 136 -1.85 -14.92 0.87
N ALA A 137 -2.99 -15.03 0.16
CA ALA A 137 -4.26 -14.45 0.60
C ALA A 137 -4.85 -15.18 1.82
N ASP A 138 -4.43 -16.41 2.07
CA ASP A 138 -4.83 -17.25 3.19
C ASP A 138 -3.86 -17.12 4.38
N GLY A 139 -2.96 -16.14 4.33
CA GLY A 139 -2.00 -15.87 5.40
C GLY A 139 -0.95 -16.95 5.58
N ALA A 140 -0.67 -17.79 4.57
CA ALA A 140 0.45 -18.73 4.57
C ALA A 140 1.61 -18.19 3.74
N TYR A 141 2.84 -18.64 4.00
CA TYR A 141 3.91 -18.35 3.05
C TYR A 141 3.73 -19.11 1.74
N TYR A 142 4.05 -18.45 0.63
CA TYR A 142 4.09 -19.10 -0.70
C TYR A 142 5.10 -20.25 -0.76
N ASP A 143 4.88 -21.19 -1.68
CA ASP A 143 5.72 -22.39 -1.86
C ASP A 143 7.19 -22.09 -2.14
N HIS A 144 7.46 -20.94 -2.76
CA HIS A 144 8.82 -20.54 -3.12
C HIS A 144 9.60 -19.93 -1.94
N VAL A 145 8.96 -19.66 -0.78
CA VAL A 145 9.63 -19.09 0.40
C VAL A 145 10.48 -20.16 1.10
N PRO A 146 11.82 -20.08 1.03
CA PRO A 146 12.69 -21.13 1.53
C PRO A 146 12.50 -21.32 3.05
N LEU A 147 12.55 -22.57 3.51
CA LEU A 147 12.39 -23.00 4.91
C LEU A 147 10.97 -22.87 5.50
N PHE A 148 10.07 -22.07 4.91
CA PHE A 148 8.80 -21.69 5.54
C PHE A 148 7.54 -21.91 4.70
N ALA A 149 7.67 -22.43 3.47
CA ALA A 149 6.56 -22.74 2.57
C ALA A 149 5.35 -23.36 3.29
N GLY A 150 4.16 -22.79 3.07
CA GLY A 150 2.88 -23.24 3.63
C GLY A 150 2.66 -22.93 5.11
N LEU A 151 3.65 -22.40 5.85
CA LEU A 151 3.45 -22.05 7.26
C LEU A 151 2.53 -20.82 7.39
N LYS A 152 1.55 -20.94 8.29
CA LYS A 152 0.59 -19.87 8.58
C LYS A 152 1.21 -18.75 9.42
N VAL A 153 1.18 -17.54 8.88
CA VAL A 153 1.40 -16.27 9.56
C VAL A 153 0.15 -15.88 10.33
N ILE A 154 -1.02 -15.94 9.68
CA ILE A 154 -2.34 -15.80 10.29
C ILE A 154 -3.15 -17.05 9.97
N GLU A 155 -3.87 -17.56 10.96
CA GLU A 155 -4.84 -18.64 10.77
C GLU A 155 -6.14 -18.05 10.19
N THR A 156 -6.42 -18.29 8.91
CA THR A 156 -7.67 -17.85 8.26
C THR A 156 -8.80 -18.90 8.35
N GLU A 157 -8.44 -20.15 8.60
CA GLU A 157 -9.37 -21.29 8.60
C GLU A 157 -9.12 -22.22 9.80
N GLY A 158 -10.00 -23.22 9.97
CA GLY A 158 -9.87 -24.24 11.01
C GLY A 158 -10.68 -23.96 12.26
N LYS A 159 -10.11 -24.24 13.45
CA LYS A 159 -10.87 -24.14 14.71
C LYS A 159 -11.20 -22.67 15.02
N LYS A 160 -12.44 -22.40 15.44
CA LYS A 160 -12.96 -21.05 15.72
C LYS A 160 -12.13 -20.24 16.71
N ASP A 161 -11.45 -20.89 17.66
CA ASP A 161 -10.58 -20.27 18.65
C ASP A 161 -9.20 -19.89 18.10
N LYS A 162 -8.83 -20.39 16.91
CA LYS A 162 -7.59 -20.11 16.20
C LYS A 162 -7.76 -19.13 15.05
N ILE A 163 -8.91 -19.14 14.38
CA ILE A 163 -9.19 -18.22 13.27
C ILE A 163 -8.97 -16.77 13.72
N GLY A 164 -8.24 -16.03 12.89
CA GLY A 164 -7.89 -14.63 13.15
C GLY A 164 -6.81 -14.46 14.21
N LYS A 165 -5.98 -15.47 14.50
CA LYS A 165 -4.79 -15.34 15.36
C LYS A 165 -3.51 -15.59 14.57
N PHE A 166 -2.38 -15.15 15.12
CA PHE A 166 -1.08 -15.52 14.58
C PHE A 166 -0.89 -17.03 14.58
N GLY A 167 -0.46 -17.57 13.45
CA GLY A 167 -0.10 -18.96 13.27
C GLY A 167 1.32 -19.27 13.78
N ALA A 168 1.87 -20.40 13.35
CA ALA A 168 3.16 -20.89 13.83
C ALA A 168 4.38 -20.13 13.28
N ALA A 169 4.22 -19.29 12.25
CA ALA A 169 5.34 -18.65 11.54
C ALA A 169 6.31 -17.90 12.47
N ASN A 170 5.81 -17.08 13.39
CA ASN A 170 6.67 -16.32 14.31
C ASN A 170 7.59 -17.21 15.15
N LYS A 171 7.04 -18.33 15.64
CA LYS A 171 7.79 -19.29 16.45
C LYS A 171 8.87 -19.96 15.60
N VAL A 172 8.50 -20.51 14.45
CA VAL A 172 9.42 -21.26 13.57
C VAL A 172 10.54 -20.38 13.04
N VAL A 173 10.24 -19.13 12.65
CA VAL A 173 11.27 -18.18 12.20
C VAL A 173 12.23 -17.84 13.33
N THR A 174 11.73 -17.64 14.56
CA THR A 174 12.58 -17.42 15.73
C THR A 174 13.50 -18.62 16.00
N GLU A 175 12.99 -19.84 15.88
CA GLU A 175 13.79 -21.06 16.02
C GLU A 175 14.89 -21.15 14.95
N LYS A 176 14.59 -20.78 13.70
CA LYS A 176 15.59 -20.71 12.63
C LYS A 176 16.65 -19.62 12.83
N LEU A 177 16.28 -18.48 13.41
CA LEU A 177 17.27 -17.46 13.79
C LEU A 177 18.22 -17.96 14.88
N ILE A 178 17.71 -18.73 15.84
CA ILE A 178 18.54 -19.36 16.89
C ILE A 178 19.48 -20.39 16.26
N GLU A 179 18.95 -21.27 15.39
CA GLU A 179 19.73 -22.28 14.66
C GLU A 179 20.85 -21.66 13.81
N ALA A 180 20.58 -20.52 13.18
CA ALA A 180 21.56 -19.76 12.40
C ALA A 180 22.59 -18.98 13.25
N GLY A 181 22.41 -18.91 14.57
CA GLY A 181 23.24 -18.06 15.44
C GLY A 181 23.04 -16.56 15.22
N ALA A 182 21.90 -16.15 14.66
CA ALA A 182 21.62 -14.77 14.25
C ALA A 182 20.68 -14.02 15.22
N LEU A 183 20.40 -14.59 16.40
CA LEU A 183 19.57 -13.97 17.43
C LEU A 183 20.47 -13.36 18.50
N LEU A 184 20.34 -12.05 18.77
CA LEU A 184 21.11 -11.38 19.83
C LEU A 184 20.39 -11.44 21.19
N ALA A 185 19.08 -11.16 21.17
CA ALA A 185 18.24 -11.09 22.36
C ALA A 185 16.79 -11.42 22.01
N ARG A 186 16.01 -11.87 23.00
CA ARG A 186 14.57 -12.11 22.87
C ARG A 186 13.84 -11.64 24.11
N GLY A 187 12.82 -10.81 23.90
CA GLY A 187 11.92 -10.34 24.95
C GLY A 187 10.46 -10.46 24.56
N ARG A 188 9.57 -10.22 25.52
CA ARG A 188 8.14 -9.98 25.27
C ARG A 188 7.85 -8.52 25.53
N MET A 189 7.07 -7.91 24.66
CA MET A 189 6.58 -6.55 24.84
C MET A 189 5.08 -6.50 24.59
N GLU A 190 4.38 -5.68 25.37
CA GLU A 190 2.98 -5.37 25.15
C GLU A 190 2.91 -3.98 24.51
N HIS A 191 2.24 -3.90 23.36
CA HIS A 191 2.08 -2.65 22.64
C HIS A 191 0.77 -2.66 21.84
N SER A 192 0.36 -1.48 21.36
CA SER A 192 -0.79 -1.38 20.47
C SER A 192 -0.46 -2.01 19.11
N TYR A 193 -1.33 -2.90 18.64
CA TYR A 193 -1.22 -3.58 17.35
C TYR A 193 -2.52 -3.38 16.56
N PRO A 194 -2.47 -3.18 15.23
CA PRO A 194 -3.68 -3.00 14.44
C PRO A 194 -4.54 -4.27 14.43
N HIS A 195 -5.83 -4.10 14.66
CA HIS A 195 -6.82 -5.17 14.62
C HIS A 195 -7.99 -4.76 13.72
N SER A 196 -8.58 -5.74 13.05
CA SER A 196 -9.81 -5.56 12.29
C SER A 196 -10.90 -4.99 13.19
N TRP A 197 -11.47 -3.84 12.82
CA TRP A 197 -12.50 -3.19 13.61
C TRP A 197 -13.75 -4.07 13.82
N ARG A 198 -14.00 -5.01 12.89
CA ARG A 198 -15.14 -5.94 12.90
C ARG A 198 -14.84 -7.24 13.63
N SER A 199 -13.83 -7.99 13.19
CA SER A 199 -13.52 -9.32 13.76
C SER A 199 -12.65 -9.26 15.01
N LYS A 200 -12.01 -8.12 15.27
CA LYS A 200 -10.98 -7.94 16.33
C LYS A 200 -9.77 -8.86 16.17
N ALA A 201 -9.59 -9.48 15.01
CA ALA A 201 -8.39 -10.24 14.68
C ALA A 201 -7.22 -9.28 14.36
N PRO A 202 -5.96 -9.60 14.72
CA PRO A 202 -4.78 -8.93 14.19
C PRO A 202 -4.83 -8.85 12.66
N VAL A 203 -4.33 -7.74 12.13
CA VAL A 203 -4.13 -7.56 10.68
C VAL A 203 -2.63 -7.51 10.39
N ILE A 204 -2.25 -7.97 9.21
CA ILE A 204 -0.89 -7.83 8.68
C ILE A 204 -0.92 -6.97 7.43
N PHE A 205 0.20 -6.30 7.17
CA PHE A 205 0.43 -5.63 5.90
C PHE A 205 0.99 -6.65 4.91
N ARG A 206 0.46 -6.60 3.69
CA ARG A 206 0.85 -7.46 2.58
C ARG A 206 0.75 -6.66 1.29
N ASN A 207 1.74 -6.82 0.43
CA ASN A 207 1.69 -6.40 -0.96
C ASN A 207 0.64 -7.22 -1.72
N THR A 208 -0.26 -6.55 -2.42
CA THR A 208 -1.19 -7.21 -3.33
C THR A 208 -1.11 -6.54 -4.69
N PRO A 209 -1.26 -7.30 -5.79
CA PRO A 209 -1.51 -6.70 -7.09
C PRO A 209 -2.74 -5.79 -7.00
N GLN A 210 -2.61 -4.60 -7.56
CA GLN A 210 -3.66 -3.60 -7.57
C GLN A 210 -3.63 -2.84 -8.89
N TRP A 211 -4.77 -2.27 -9.27
CA TRP A 211 -4.96 -1.53 -10.50
C TRP A 211 -4.82 -0.04 -10.26
N PHE A 212 -3.92 0.57 -11.03
CA PHE A 212 -3.65 2.00 -10.96
C PHE A 212 -3.85 2.65 -12.31
N ILE A 213 -4.43 3.85 -12.31
CA ILE A 213 -4.35 4.78 -13.44
C ILE A 213 -3.06 5.58 -13.28
N ARG A 214 -2.18 5.46 -14.27
CA ARG A 214 -0.87 6.13 -14.27
C ARG A 214 -1.04 7.63 -14.47
N MET A 215 -0.40 8.42 -13.62
CA MET A 215 -0.47 9.88 -13.69
C MET A 215 0.55 10.48 -14.67
N ASP A 216 1.75 9.89 -14.73
CA ASP A 216 2.92 10.46 -15.42
C ASP A 216 3.36 9.66 -16.66
N GLN A 217 2.64 8.60 -17.02
CA GLN A 217 2.98 7.88 -18.25
C GLN A 217 2.50 8.68 -19.48
N PRO A 218 3.34 8.81 -20.53
CA PRO A 218 2.92 9.40 -21.78
C PRO A 218 1.71 8.69 -22.39
N LEU A 219 0.73 9.47 -22.81
CA LEU A 219 -0.42 9.07 -23.61
C LEU A 219 -0.05 9.07 -25.10
N SER A 220 -1.02 8.82 -25.98
CA SER A 220 -0.78 8.72 -27.44
C SER A 220 -0.27 10.01 -28.10
N ASP A 221 -0.40 11.16 -27.44
CA ASP A 221 0.04 12.47 -27.89
C ASP A 221 1.23 13.03 -27.07
N ASP A 222 1.98 12.13 -26.40
CA ASP A 222 3.12 12.43 -25.52
C ASP A 222 2.80 13.25 -24.26
N SER A 223 1.56 13.71 -24.08
CA SER A 223 1.12 14.33 -22.82
C SER A 223 0.84 13.29 -21.74
N THR A 224 0.92 13.69 -20.48
CA THR A 224 0.55 12.85 -19.33
C THR A 224 -0.85 13.22 -18.80
N LEU A 225 -1.47 12.31 -18.04
CA LEU A 225 -2.73 12.61 -17.37
C LEU A 225 -2.58 13.78 -16.39
N ARG A 226 -1.44 13.86 -15.70
CA ARG A 226 -1.13 14.99 -14.80
C ARG A 226 -1.09 16.31 -15.56
N GLU A 227 -0.38 16.40 -16.67
CA GLU A 227 -0.27 17.62 -17.48
C GLU A 227 -1.63 18.08 -18.01
N ARG A 228 -2.45 17.14 -18.50
CA ARG A 228 -3.82 17.43 -18.94
C ARG A 228 -4.67 17.98 -17.80
N ALA A 229 -4.62 17.34 -16.63
CA ALA A 229 -5.36 17.77 -15.45
C ALA A 229 -4.89 19.15 -14.94
N LEU A 230 -3.59 19.44 -14.94
CA LEU A 230 -3.05 20.75 -14.56
C LEU A 230 -3.46 21.83 -15.56
N SER A 231 -3.41 21.54 -16.86
CA SER A 231 -3.87 22.46 -17.90
C SER A 231 -5.37 22.74 -17.80
N ALA A 232 -6.17 21.71 -17.50
CA ALA A 232 -7.60 21.83 -17.26
C ALA A 232 -7.89 22.69 -16.01
N ILE A 233 -7.16 22.50 -14.90
CA ILE A 233 -7.23 23.39 -13.73
C ILE A 233 -6.90 24.83 -14.12
N ASP A 234 -5.97 25.03 -15.05
CA ASP A 234 -5.54 26.37 -15.41
C ASP A 234 -6.61 27.21 -16.10
N VAL A 235 -7.48 26.56 -16.89
CA VAL A 235 -8.58 27.20 -17.63
C VAL A 235 -9.91 27.20 -16.89
N THR A 236 -10.09 26.39 -15.84
CA THR A 236 -11.31 26.40 -15.02
C THR A 236 -11.39 27.63 -14.11
N ALA A 237 -12.57 28.25 -14.01
CA ALA A 237 -12.84 29.31 -13.05
C ALA A 237 -13.09 28.76 -11.64
N PHE A 238 -12.43 29.30 -10.60
CA PHE A 238 -12.61 28.86 -9.21
C PHE A 238 -13.20 29.98 -8.34
N HIS A 239 -14.24 29.64 -7.59
CA HIS A 239 -14.93 30.53 -6.67
C HIS A 239 -15.02 29.89 -5.28
N PRO A 240 -14.19 30.29 -4.29
CA PRO A 240 -13.17 31.35 -4.35
C PRO A 240 -11.91 30.94 -5.12
N ALA A 241 -11.14 31.92 -5.61
CA ALA A 241 -9.94 31.70 -6.40
C ALA A 241 -8.87 30.83 -5.70
N ALA A 242 -8.83 30.86 -4.36
CA ALA A 242 -7.93 30.01 -3.57
C ALA A 242 -8.16 28.50 -3.78
N GLY A 243 -9.35 28.09 -4.22
CA GLY A 243 -9.66 26.69 -4.56
C GLY A 243 -8.75 26.12 -5.65
N LYS A 244 -8.34 26.97 -6.61
CA LYS A 244 -7.41 26.59 -7.69
C LYS A 244 -6.09 26.07 -7.14
N ASN A 245 -5.45 26.83 -6.26
CA ASN A 245 -4.16 26.46 -5.66
C ASN A 245 -4.26 25.17 -4.82
N ARG A 246 -5.42 24.97 -4.18
CA ARG A 246 -5.67 23.79 -3.36
C ARG A 246 -5.74 22.51 -4.19
N ILE A 247 -6.52 22.49 -5.28
CA ILE A 247 -6.60 21.29 -6.13
C ILE A 247 -5.31 21.10 -6.93
N ARG A 248 -4.69 22.20 -7.41
CA ARG A 248 -3.44 22.14 -8.18
C ARG A 248 -2.30 21.47 -7.41
N SER A 249 -2.02 21.91 -6.19
CA SER A 249 -0.91 21.33 -5.39
C SER A 249 -1.13 19.83 -5.10
N MET A 250 -2.39 19.41 -4.97
CA MET A 250 -2.74 18.00 -4.79
C MET A 250 -2.53 17.19 -6.07
N VAL A 251 -2.85 17.75 -7.24
CA VAL A 251 -2.63 17.11 -8.55
C VAL A 251 -1.14 17.13 -8.91
N GLU A 252 -0.35 18.12 -8.53
CA GLU A 252 1.10 18.18 -8.82
C GLU A 252 1.88 17.03 -8.14
N SER A 253 1.51 16.67 -6.91
CA SER A 253 2.21 15.65 -6.11
C SER A 253 1.49 14.31 -6.01
N ARG A 254 0.37 14.14 -6.73
CA ARG A 254 -0.46 12.92 -6.66
C ARG A 254 0.33 11.68 -7.14
N PRO A 255 0.38 10.57 -6.40
CA PRO A 255 0.87 9.31 -6.98
C PRO A 255 -0.13 8.73 -8.00
N ASP A 256 0.23 7.62 -8.63
CA ASP A 256 -0.71 6.87 -9.47
C ASP A 256 -2.02 6.56 -8.74
N TRP A 257 -3.14 6.67 -9.45
CA TRP A 257 -4.46 6.57 -8.83
C TRP A 257 -4.89 5.11 -8.71
N LEU A 258 -4.83 4.58 -7.50
CA LEU A 258 -5.35 3.25 -7.14
C LEU A 258 -6.88 3.17 -7.30
N ILE A 259 -7.35 2.44 -8.33
CA ILE A 259 -8.78 2.32 -8.67
C ILE A 259 -9.42 0.98 -8.28
N SER A 260 -8.67 -0.06 -7.94
CA SER A 260 -9.25 -1.35 -7.52
C SER A 260 -9.57 -1.41 -6.03
N ARG A 261 -10.59 -2.18 -5.66
CA ARG A 261 -10.94 -2.54 -4.29
C ARG A 261 -11.39 -4.01 -4.23
N GLN A 262 -10.88 -4.76 -3.25
CA GLN A 262 -11.30 -6.14 -2.97
C GLN A 262 -12.54 -6.14 -2.07
N ARG A 263 -13.69 -5.75 -2.63
CA ARG A 263 -14.98 -5.61 -1.93
C ARG A 263 -16.09 -6.21 -2.79
N ALA A 264 -17.15 -6.67 -2.13
CA ALA A 264 -18.27 -7.33 -2.82
C ALA A 264 -19.36 -6.37 -3.34
N TRP A 265 -19.31 -5.06 -3.01
CA TRP A 265 -20.35 -4.10 -3.39
C TRP A 265 -19.76 -2.86 -4.06
N GLY A 266 -19.98 -2.74 -5.37
CA GLY A 266 -19.67 -1.59 -6.21
C GLY A 266 -19.56 -1.99 -7.68
N THR A 267 -19.20 -1.05 -8.55
CA THR A 267 -19.07 -1.31 -9.99
C THR A 267 -17.90 -2.26 -10.25
N PRO A 268 -18.06 -3.36 -11.01
CA PRO A 268 -16.96 -4.25 -11.34
C PRO A 268 -15.89 -3.51 -12.14
N LEU A 269 -14.62 -3.77 -11.82
CA LEU A 269 -13.50 -3.44 -12.71
C LEU A 269 -13.46 -4.49 -13.83
N ALA A 270 -14.41 -4.36 -14.76
CA ALA A 270 -14.72 -5.39 -15.73
C ALA A 270 -13.67 -5.50 -16.85
N MET A 271 -12.63 -6.30 -16.60
CA MET A 271 -11.59 -6.62 -17.57
C MET A 271 -11.09 -8.06 -17.41
N PHE A 272 -10.51 -8.60 -18.49
CA PHE A 272 -9.73 -9.83 -18.45
C PHE A 272 -8.24 -9.51 -18.49
N VAL A 273 -7.42 -10.37 -17.88
CA VAL A 273 -5.97 -10.25 -17.84
C VAL A 273 -5.33 -11.52 -18.36
N ASP A 274 -4.31 -11.38 -19.19
CA ASP A 274 -3.52 -12.51 -19.65
C ASP A 274 -2.63 -13.03 -18.49
N LYS A 275 -2.83 -14.29 -18.09
CA LYS A 275 -2.12 -14.90 -16.95
C LYS A 275 -0.60 -15.00 -17.13
N GLN A 276 -0.10 -14.95 -18.37
CA GLN A 276 1.33 -15.03 -18.65
C GLN A 276 1.99 -13.67 -18.60
N THR A 277 1.31 -12.63 -19.09
CA THR A 277 1.90 -11.28 -19.21
C THR A 277 1.48 -10.33 -18.09
N GLY A 278 0.40 -10.64 -17.38
CA GLY A 278 -0.22 -9.76 -16.39
C GLY A 278 -0.85 -8.49 -16.99
N GLN A 279 -0.97 -8.40 -18.32
CA GLN A 279 -1.55 -7.24 -18.99
C GLN A 279 -3.06 -7.41 -19.24
N PRO A 280 -3.85 -6.33 -19.17
CA PRO A 280 -5.24 -6.34 -19.60
C PRO A 280 -5.39 -6.80 -21.06
N LEU A 281 -6.42 -7.59 -21.32
CA LEU A 281 -6.87 -7.90 -22.67
C LEU A 281 -7.52 -6.65 -23.27
N VAL A 282 -6.89 -6.07 -24.29
CA VAL A 282 -7.41 -4.93 -25.05
C VAL A 282 -8.12 -5.45 -26.29
N ASP A 283 -9.44 -5.63 -26.21
CA ASP A 283 -10.28 -6.15 -27.30
C ASP A 283 -11.67 -5.52 -27.30
N ALA A 284 -11.97 -4.74 -28.33
CA ALA A 284 -13.22 -3.99 -28.45
C ALA A 284 -14.47 -4.89 -28.57
N GLU A 285 -14.35 -6.11 -29.11
CA GLU A 285 -15.49 -7.04 -29.15
C GLU A 285 -15.78 -7.64 -27.78
N VAL A 286 -14.75 -7.92 -27.00
CA VAL A 286 -14.90 -8.38 -25.61
C VAL A 286 -15.54 -7.26 -24.78
N ASP A 287 -15.05 -6.03 -24.89
CA ASP A 287 -15.62 -4.86 -24.20
C ASP A 287 -17.10 -4.63 -24.59
N ALA A 288 -17.44 -4.81 -25.88
CA ALA A 288 -18.81 -4.73 -26.36
C ALA A 288 -19.73 -5.81 -25.73
N ARG A 289 -19.23 -7.05 -25.57
CA ARG A 289 -19.99 -8.12 -24.90
C ARG A 289 -20.16 -7.84 -23.41
N ILE A 290 -19.15 -7.31 -22.74
CA ILE A 290 -19.20 -6.90 -21.33
C ILE A 290 -20.27 -5.82 -21.14
N THR A 291 -20.19 -4.73 -21.91
CA THR A 291 -21.14 -3.62 -21.82
C THR A 291 -22.58 -4.05 -22.13
N ALA A 292 -22.78 -4.90 -23.14
CA ALA A 292 -24.10 -5.46 -23.46
C ALA A 292 -24.67 -6.31 -22.31
N ALA A 293 -23.85 -7.17 -21.69
CA ALA A 293 -24.28 -7.99 -20.56
C ALA A 293 -24.63 -7.13 -19.33
N VAL A 294 -23.85 -6.08 -19.05
CA VAL A 294 -24.14 -5.14 -17.95
C VAL A 294 -25.40 -4.32 -18.23
N ALA A 295 -25.65 -3.92 -19.48
CA ALA A 295 -26.87 -3.21 -19.85
C ALA A 295 -28.13 -4.08 -19.69
N GLU A 296 -28.03 -5.38 -19.96
CA GLU A 296 -29.14 -6.34 -19.84
C GLU A 296 -29.38 -6.78 -18.39
N GLY A 297 -28.32 -7.18 -17.68
CA GLY A 297 -28.39 -7.85 -16.38
C GLY A 297 -27.91 -7.02 -15.19
N GLY A 298 -27.52 -5.77 -15.41
CA GLY A 298 -26.85 -4.94 -14.40
C GLY A 298 -25.40 -5.38 -14.14
N ALA A 299 -24.76 -4.73 -13.17
CA ALA A 299 -23.37 -5.00 -12.80
C ALA A 299 -23.13 -6.47 -12.39
N ASP A 300 -24.12 -7.12 -11.77
CA ASP A 300 -24.06 -8.52 -11.34
C ASP A 300 -23.86 -9.51 -12.49
N ALA A 301 -24.21 -9.12 -13.73
CA ALA A 301 -23.95 -9.93 -14.91
C ALA A 301 -22.46 -10.25 -15.06
N TRP A 302 -21.57 -9.35 -14.65
CA TRP A 302 -20.13 -9.61 -14.64
C TRP A 302 -19.82 -10.81 -13.75
N PHE A 303 -20.29 -10.86 -12.51
CA PHE A 303 -19.94 -11.92 -11.55
C PHE A 303 -20.64 -13.25 -11.82
N THR A 304 -21.84 -13.22 -12.41
CA THR A 304 -22.70 -14.41 -12.51
C THR A 304 -22.61 -15.14 -13.84
N ARG A 305 -22.18 -14.48 -14.91
CA ARG A 305 -22.03 -15.11 -16.23
C ARG A 305 -20.67 -15.81 -16.38
N PRO A 306 -20.62 -16.93 -17.12
CA PRO A 306 -19.38 -17.62 -17.41
C PRO A 306 -18.45 -16.78 -18.30
N ASP A 307 -17.15 -16.94 -18.10
CA ASP A 307 -16.11 -16.16 -18.79
C ASP A 307 -16.18 -16.27 -20.32
N SER A 308 -16.62 -17.43 -20.82
CA SER A 308 -16.82 -17.71 -22.25
C SER A 308 -17.83 -16.78 -22.91
N ASP A 309 -18.80 -16.25 -22.16
CA ASP A 309 -19.81 -15.33 -22.70
C ASP A 309 -19.19 -13.98 -23.12
N PHE A 310 -18.06 -13.62 -22.51
CA PHE A 310 -17.34 -12.38 -22.77
C PHE A 310 -16.16 -12.58 -23.72
N LEU A 311 -15.36 -13.62 -23.49
CA LEU A 311 -14.09 -13.86 -24.16
C LEU A 311 -14.21 -14.23 -25.64
N GLY A 312 -15.39 -14.69 -26.10
CA GLY A 312 -15.60 -15.01 -27.52
C GLY A 312 -14.64 -16.09 -28.02
N GLN A 313 -13.71 -15.73 -28.91
CA GLN A 313 -12.73 -16.67 -29.49
C GLN A 313 -11.48 -16.88 -28.63
N HIS A 314 -11.29 -16.06 -27.58
CA HIS A 314 -10.13 -16.17 -26.70
C HIS A 314 -10.17 -17.45 -25.87
N GLU A 315 -9.01 -18.04 -25.62
CA GLU A 315 -8.89 -19.25 -24.83
C GLU A 315 -9.10 -18.95 -23.33
N VAL A 316 -10.22 -19.39 -22.77
CA VAL A 316 -10.61 -19.10 -21.37
C VAL A 316 -9.52 -19.46 -20.35
N SER A 317 -8.77 -20.54 -20.59
CA SER A 317 -7.68 -20.99 -19.72
C SER A 317 -6.56 -19.94 -19.57
N ARG A 318 -6.29 -19.15 -20.62
CA ARG A 318 -5.21 -18.15 -20.69
C ARG A 318 -5.54 -16.87 -19.94
N PHE A 319 -6.82 -16.53 -19.83
CA PHE A 319 -7.26 -15.29 -19.23
C PHE A 319 -7.81 -15.48 -17.82
N GLU A 320 -7.59 -14.47 -16.99
CA GLU A 320 -8.16 -14.33 -15.66
C GLU A 320 -9.17 -13.20 -15.68
N LYS A 321 -10.36 -13.46 -15.16
CA LYS A 321 -11.39 -12.45 -14.96
C LYS A 321 -11.11 -11.68 -13.69
N ILE A 322 -11.02 -10.36 -13.78
CA ILE A 322 -10.82 -9.53 -12.61
C ILE A 322 -12.15 -9.38 -11.86
N GLU A 323 -12.15 -9.78 -10.58
CA GLU A 323 -13.31 -9.69 -9.69
C GLU A 323 -13.22 -8.49 -8.72
N ASP A 324 -12.19 -7.67 -8.84
CA ASP A 324 -12.11 -6.39 -8.13
C ASP A 324 -13.26 -5.45 -8.54
N ILE A 325 -13.65 -4.56 -7.63
CA ILE A 325 -14.54 -3.44 -7.95
C ILE A 325 -13.76 -2.14 -8.07
N LEU A 326 -14.36 -1.15 -8.75
CA LEU A 326 -13.87 0.21 -8.84
C LEU A 326 -13.97 0.95 -7.51
N ASP A 327 -13.05 1.89 -7.31
CA ASP A 327 -13.10 2.88 -6.24
C ASP A 327 -14.34 3.78 -6.41
N VAL A 328 -15.01 4.10 -5.30
CA VAL A 328 -16.22 4.93 -5.31
C VAL A 328 -15.97 6.35 -5.86
N TRP A 329 -14.73 6.83 -5.78
CA TRP A 329 -14.33 8.09 -6.42
C TRP A 329 -14.28 7.98 -7.94
N PHE A 330 -14.01 6.80 -8.50
CA PHE A 330 -14.11 6.57 -9.93
C PHE A 330 -15.59 6.58 -10.36
N ASP A 331 -16.46 5.85 -9.65
CA ASP A 331 -17.91 5.84 -9.91
C ASP A 331 -18.51 7.25 -9.93
N SER A 332 -18.17 8.06 -8.91
CA SER A 332 -18.62 9.45 -8.84
C SER A 332 -17.85 10.37 -9.80
N GLY A 333 -16.64 9.97 -10.21
CA GLY A 333 -15.77 10.68 -11.16
C GLY A 333 -16.30 10.65 -12.58
N CYS A 334 -16.94 9.56 -13.00
CA CYS A 334 -17.49 9.40 -14.35
C CYS A 334 -18.96 9.84 -14.48
N THR A 335 -19.53 10.50 -13.45
CA THR A 335 -20.94 10.95 -13.49
C THR A 335 -21.23 11.88 -14.66
N HIS A 336 -20.28 12.70 -15.10
CA HIS A 336 -20.47 13.57 -16.25
C HIS A 336 -20.82 12.78 -17.53
N ALA A 337 -20.27 11.57 -17.72
CA ALA A 337 -20.56 10.76 -18.90
C ALA A 337 -22.02 10.23 -18.88
N PHE A 338 -22.45 9.62 -17.80
CA PHE A 338 -23.78 9.01 -17.74
C PHE A 338 -24.90 9.95 -17.26
N THR A 339 -24.59 11.19 -16.86
CA THR A 339 -25.61 12.20 -16.46
C THR A 339 -25.64 13.45 -17.33
N LEU A 340 -24.49 13.96 -17.79
CA LEU A 340 -24.44 15.15 -18.65
C LEU A 340 -24.45 14.75 -20.13
N GLU A 341 -23.51 13.90 -20.56
CA GLU A 341 -23.44 13.48 -21.97
C GLU A 341 -24.69 12.66 -22.37
N ALA A 342 -25.18 11.77 -21.49
CA ALA A 342 -26.38 10.95 -21.74
C ALA A 342 -27.68 11.76 -21.93
N ARG A 343 -27.71 13.01 -21.47
CA ARG A 343 -28.85 13.94 -21.64
C ARG A 343 -28.53 15.09 -22.59
N ASP A 344 -27.43 14.98 -23.35
CA ASP A 344 -27.06 15.97 -24.34
C ASP A 344 -27.84 15.76 -25.65
N PRO A 345 -28.57 16.77 -26.16
CA PRO A 345 -29.22 16.70 -27.47
C PRO A 345 -28.25 16.36 -28.61
N ALA A 346 -26.96 16.74 -28.51
CA ALA A 346 -25.93 16.38 -29.49
C ALA A 346 -25.66 14.87 -29.51
N HIS A 347 -25.95 14.15 -28.42
CA HIS A 347 -25.90 12.70 -28.33
C HIS A 347 -27.27 12.03 -28.54
N GLY A 348 -28.24 12.76 -29.09
CA GLY A 348 -29.56 12.22 -29.46
C GLY A 348 -30.58 12.21 -28.32
N TYR A 349 -30.33 12.89 -27.20
CA TYR A 349 -31.32 13.01 -26.13
C TYR A 349 -32.48 13.95 -26.56
N THR A 350 -33.71 13.43 -26.50
CA THR A 350 -34.94 14.18 -26.87
C THR A 350 -35.87 14.43 -25.69
N GLY A 351 -35.38 14.27 -24.45
CA GLY A 351 -36.19 14.46 -23.24
C GLY A 351 -36.37 15.93 -22.87
N ASP A 352 -37.14 16.18 -21.81
CA ASP A 352 -37.54 17.51 -21.35
C ASP A 352 -36.50 18.21 -20.45
N ARG A 353 -35.41 17.52 -20.11
CA ARG A 353 -34.34 18.02 -19.23
C ARG A 353 -32.96 17.85 -19.88
N PRO A 354 -32.69 18.54 -21.00
CA PRO A 354 -31.40 18.46 -21.65
C PRO A 354 -30.30 18.99 -20.74
N SER A 355 -29.10 18.46 -20.92
CA SER A 355 -27.86 19.03 -20.40
C SER A 355 -26.89 19.28 -21.54
N HIS A 356 -25.73 19.82 -21.21
CA HIS A 356 -24.61 19.92 -22.13
C HIS A 356 -23.34 19.54 -21.38
N TRP A 357 -22.31 19.14 -22.13
CA TRP A 357 -20.99 18.86 -21.61
C TRP A 357 -19.96 19.78 -22.30
N PRO A 358 -19.04 20.42 -21.54
CA PRO A 358 -18.85 20.39 -20.09
C PRO A 358 -19.95 21.16 -19.32
N ALA A 359 -20.12 20.90 -18.02
CA ALA A 359 -21.07 21.66 -17.20
C ALA A 359 -20.58 23.09 -16.94
N ASP A 360 -21.49 24.08 -16.89
CA ASP A 360 -21.10 25.47 -16.58
C ASP A 360 -20.52 25.60 -15.16
N LEU A 361 -21.05 24.83 -14.20
CA LEU A 361 -20.68 24.93 -12.79
C LEU A 361 -20.79 23.59 -12.06
N TYR A 362 -19.73 23.23 -11.35
CA TYR A 362 -19.76 22.25 -10.25
C TYR A 362 -19.79 22.98 -8.90
N LEU A 363 -20.62 22.53 -7.97
CA LEU A 363 -20.81 23.18 -6.67
C LEU A 363 -20.85 22.14 -5.56
N GLU A 364 -19.87 22.18 -4.65
CA GLU A 364 -19.80 21.29 -3.49
C GLU A 364 -18.95 21.88 -2.34
N GLY A 365 -18.89 21.16 -1.22
CA GLY A 365 -18.08 21.50 -0.06
C GLY A 365 -16.56 21.45 -0.31
N SER A 366 -15.82 22.16 0.53
CA SER A 366 -14.37 22.29 0.40
C SER A 366 -13.56 20.98 0.45
N ASP A 367 -14.12 19.92 1.03
CA ASP A 367 -13.58 18.56 1.02
C ASP A 367 -13.50 17.95 -0.38
N GLN A 368 -14.36 18.36 -1.31
CA GLN A 368 -14.44 17.76 -2.65
C GLN A 368 -13.25 18.09 -3.57
N HIS A 369 -12.37 19.02 -3.17
CA HIS A 369 -11.06 19.22 -3.84
C HIS A 369 -10.16 17.97 -3.78
N ARG A 370 -10.40 17.08 -2.81
CA ARG A 370 -9.72 15.77 -2.67
C ARG A 370 -10.60 14.58 -3.05
N GLY A 371 -11.85 14.85 -3.42
CA GLY A 371 -12.86 13.85 -3.74
C GLY A 371 -13.41 14.11 -5.14
N TRP A 372 -14.70 14.45 -5.20
CA TRP A 372 -15.48 14.47 -6.44
C TRP A 372 -14.98 15.43 -7.51
N PHE A 373 -14.53 16.65 -7.15
CA PHE A 373 -13.96 17.57 -8.14
C PHE A 373 -12.72 16.98 -8.80
N GLN A 374 -11.83 16.41 -7.99
CA GLN A 374 -10.58 15.86 -8.48
C GLN A 374 -10.80 14.58 -9.29
N SER A 375 -11.71 13.69 -8.88
CA SER A 375 -11.99 12.49 -9.67
C SER A 375 -12.64 12.81 -11.01
N ASN A 376 -13.58 13.77 -11.06
CA ASN A 376 -14.17 14.27 -12.31
C ASN A 376 -13.12 14.95 -13.20
N LEU A 377 -12.23 15.75 -12.62
CA LEU A 377 -11.11 16.35 -13.34
C LEU A 377 -10.24 15.28 -14.01
N LEU A 378 -9.85 14.25 -13.27
CA LEU A 378 -8.97 13.20 -13.77
C LEU A 378 -9.66 12.33 -14.82
N GLU A 379 -10.92 11.95 -14.59
CA GLU A 379 -11.72 11.21 -15.58
C GLU A 379 -11.81 12.01 -16.87
N GLY A 380 -12.38 13.22 -16.84
CA GLY A 380 -12.56 14.04 -18.03
C GLY A 380 -11.24 14.39 -18.73
N SER A 381 -10.17 14.64 -17.98
CA SER A 381 -8.84 14.89 -18.57
C SER A 381 -8.28 13.65 -19.27
N GLY A 382 -8.52 12.47 -18.71
CA GLY A 382 -8.11 11.19 -19.31
C GLY A 382 -8.94 10.82 -20.54
N THR A 383 -10.25 11.00 -20.48
CA THR A 383 -11.20 10.48 -21.48
C THR A 383 -11.60 11.49 -22.55
N ARG A 384 -11.53 12.80 -22.25
CA ARG A 384 -11.93 13.92 -23.14
C ARG A 384 -10.89 15.03 -23.26
N GLY A 385 -9.77 14.93 -22.54
CA GLY A 385 -8.68 15.90 -22.60
C GLY A 385 -8.91 17.21 -21.82
N ARG A 386 -10.01 17.33 -21.07
CA ARG A 386 -10.31 18.51 -20.24
C ARG A 386 -11.21 18.19 -19.05
N ALA A 387 -11.30 19.11 -18.08
CA ALA A 387 -12.27 19.00 -16.99
C ALA A 387 -13.72 18.97 -17.52
N PRO A 388 -14.62 18.22 -16.87
CA PRO A 388 -16.04 18.16 -17.24
C PRO A 388 -16.84 19.38 -16.74
N TYR A 389 -16.16 20.45 -16.31
CA TYR A 389 -16.76 21.68 -15.80
C TYR A 389 -15.96 22.92 -16.25
N ASP A 390 -16.66 24.04 -16.47
CA ASP A 390 -16.06 25.34 -16.77
C ASP A 390 -15.76 26.15 -15.50
N ALA A 391 -16.56 25.97 -14.45
CA ALA A 391 -16.34 26.61 -13.15
C ALA A 391 -16.56 25.65 -11.97
N VAL A 392 -15.88 25.94 -10.86
CA VAL A 392 -16.04 25.28 -9.56
C VAL A 392 -16.39 26.33 -8.50
N LEU A 393 -17.55 26.17 -7.85
CA LEU A 393 -17.92 26.91 -6.66
C LEU A 393 -17.76 26.02 -5.43
N THR A 394 -17.07 26.55 -4.43
CA THR A 394 -16.83 25.86 -3.18
C THR A 394 -17.44 26.60 -2.01
N HIS A 395 -18.26 25.89 -1.24
CA HIS A 395 -18.76 26.39 0.03
C HIS A 395 -18.01 25.78 1.24
N GLY A 396 -18.10 26.47 2.38
CA GLY A 396 -17.63 25.97 3.66
C GLY A 396 -18.54 24.91 4.25
N PHE A 397 -18.18 24.40 5.43
CA PHE A 397 -19.03 23.50 6.20
C PHE A 397 -19.98 24.29 7.10
N THR A 398 -21.22 23.83 7.25
CA THR A 398 -22.09 24.30 8.33
C THR A 398 -21.51 23.85 9.67
N GLN A 399 -21.43 24.78 10.61
CA GLN A 399 -20.94 24.56 11.97
C GLN A 399 -22.07 24.81 12.97
N ASP A 400 -21.92 24.29 14.19
CA ASP A 400 -22.83 24.67 15.27
C ASP A 400 -22.64 26.14 15.68
N GLU A 401 -23.48 26.64 16.60
CA GLU A 401 -23.44 28.02 17.09
C GLU A 401 -22.08 28.43 17.71
N GLN A 402 -21.24 27.45 18.07
CA GLN A 402 -19.93 27.63 18.69
C GLN A 402 -18.78 27.49 17.67
N GLY A 403 -19.08 27.31 16.39
CA GLY A 403 -18.10 27.10 15.33
C GLY A 403 -17.49 25.69 15.32
N LYS A 404 -18.08 24.72 16.01
CA LYS A 404 -17.60 23.33 16.02
C LYS A 404 -18.25 22.53 14.90
N LYS A 405 -17.51 21.52 14.43
CA LYS A 405 -18.03 20.53 13.49
C LYS A 405 -19.25 19.83 14.12
N MET A 406 -20.35 19.79 13.39
CA MET A 406 -21.54 19.06 13.81
C MET A 406 -21.30 17.54 13.75
N SER A 407 -21.71 16.82 14.80
CA SER A 407 -21.63 15.37 14.89
C SER A 407 -22.81 14.82 15.70
N LYS A 408 -23.43 13.74 15.22
CA LYS A 408 -24.47 13.02 15.97
C LYS A 408 -24.00 12.58 17.36
N SER A 409 -22.71 12.25 17.52
CA SER A 409 -22.16 11.85 18.82
C SER A 409 -21.98 13.01 19.81
N LEU A 410 -21.88 14.25 19.32
CA LEU A 410 -21.75 15.45 20.15
C LEU A 410 -23.12 16.07 20.48
N GLY A 411 -24.20 15.58 19.87
CA GLY A 411 -25.56 16.12 20.06
C GLY A 411 -25.74 17.55 19.55
N ASN A 412 -24.78 18.08 18.78
CA ASN A 412 -24.77 19.46 18.28
C ASN A 412 -25.25 19.58 16.82
N THR A 413 -25.99 18.58 16.33
CA THR A 413 -26.64 18.63 15.01
C THR A 413 -27.97 19.37 15.14
N THR A 414 -28.19 20.37 14.28
CA THR A 414 -29.44 21.14 14.21
C THR A 414 -30.30 20.70 13.04
#